data_AF-A0A117KF75-F1
#
_entry.id   AF-A0A117KF75-F1
#
_cell.length_a   1.000
_cell.length_b   1.000
_cell.length_c   1.000
_cell.angle_alpha   90.00
_cell.angle_beta   90.00
_cell.angle_gamma   90.00
#
_symmetry.space_group_name_H-M   'P 1'
#
loop_
_entity.id
_entity.type
_entity.pdbx_description
1 polymer ?
#
loop_
_entity_poly.entity_id
_entity_poly.type
_entity_poly.pdbx_seq_one_letter_code
_entity_poly.pdbx_strand_id
1 'polypeptide(L)'
;MVKKFISGISIFILISSCSDKEEKKLLIDKKRKEAKESMAREVKYWNDMFYEEQAEYKKDSLRAISENEKENEAIETVLGDYNGDGKTESAFISPKNGYITFFPDNLGNVTELGKLDPKKSKLINEGDLNNDGAEDFSVYTDLDSLGTLNTFIYNRDMPWRVSLRIILKKGEKVDNEDLEKRVFKKNNEIYYYEDEHIEDIYLQKDTKYKNKLIRKKIKDYKSIY
;
A
#
# COMPACT_ATOMS: atom_id res chain seq x y z
N MET A 1 -16.93 -17.06 14.99
CA MET A 1 -18.38 -16.88 14.71
C MET A 1 -19.27 -17.71 15.64
N VAL A 2 -18.98 -19.01 15.86
CA VAL A 2 -19.76 -19.92 16.74
C VAL A 2 -19.90 -19.46 18.20
N LYS A 3 -18.84 -18.91 18.82
CA LYS A 3 -18.91 -18.39 20.22
C LYS A 3 -19.88 -17.20 20.39
N LYS A 4 -19.99 -16.30 19.40
CA LYS A 4 -20.90 -15.14 19.45
C LYS A 4 -22.37 -15.58 19.32
N PHE A 5 -22.64 -16.64 18.56
CA PHE A 5 -23.99 -17.19 18.35
C PHE A 5 -24.54 -17.88 19.62
N ILE A 6 -23.70 -18.66 20.31
CA ILE A 6 -24.06 -19.34 21.56
C ILE A 6 -24.31 -18.33 22.70
N SER A 7 -23.54 -17.23 22.75
CA SER A 7 -23.74 -16.16 23.74
C SER A 7 -25.07 -15.43 23.56
N GLY A 8 -25.55 -15.23 22.32
CA GLY A 8 -26.82 -14.54 22.05
C GLY A 8 -28.04 -15.37 22.49
N ILE A 9 -27.99 -16.69 22.28
CA ILE A 9 -29.08 -17.61 22.65
C ILE A 9 -29.23 -17.70 24.17
N SER A 10 -28.14 -17.78 24.94
CA SER A 10 -28.19 -17.82 26.40
C SER A 10 -28.74 -16.53 27.02
N ILE A 11 -28.48 -15.36 26.41
CA ILE A 11 -29.02 -14.07 26.87
C ILE A 11 -30.53 -13.99 26.63
N PHE A 12 -31.01 -14.50 25.50
CA PHE A 12 -32.43 -14.50 25.17
C PHE A 12 -33.25 -15.37 26.13
N ILE A 13 -32.69 -16.53 26.52
CA ILE A 13 -33.30 -17.45 27.50
C ILE A 13 -33.38 -16.79 28.90
N LEU A 14 -32.30 -16.12 29.35
CA LEU A 14 -32.23 -15.42 30.64
C LEU A 14 -33.19 -14.22 30.75
N ILE A 15 -33.38 -13.46 29.66
CA ILE A 15 -34.33 -12.32 29.63
C ILE A 15 -35.78 -12.82 29.61
N SER A 16 -36.03 -13.98 28.99
CA SER A 16 -37.36 -14.58 28.88
C SER A 16 -37.86 -15.19 30.20
N SER A 17 -36.95 -15.56 31.13
CA SER A 17 -37.31 -16.16 32.42
C SER A 17 -37.59 -15.14 33.54
N CYS A 18 -37.31 -13.86 33.35
CA CYS A 18 -37.72 -12.81 34.29
C CYS A 18 -39.22 -12.50 34.14
N SER A 19 -39.95 -12.33 35.24
CA SER A 19 -41.37 -11.93 35.24
C SER A 19 -41.54 -10.42 35.44
N ASP A 20 -40.60 -9.75 36.11
CA ASP A 20 -40.61 -8.31 36.36
C ASP A 20 -39.93 -7.51 35.23
N LYS A 21 -40.58 -6.40 34.84
CA LYS A 21 -40.14 -5.49 33.78
C LYS A 21 -38.91 -4.67 34.19
N GLU A 22 -38.79 -4.30 35.47
CA GLU A 22 -37.62 -3.56 35.96
C GLU A 22 -36.38 -4.46 36.06
N GLU A 23 -36.56 -5.71 36.48
CA GLU A 23 -35.47 -6.70 36.53
C GLU A 23 -34.92 -7.02 35.13
N LYS A 24 -35.80 -7.17 34.12
CA LYS A 24 -35.39 -7.33 32.71
C LYS A 24 -34.55 -6.15 32.22
N LYS A 25 -34.98 -4.92 32.55
CA LYS A 25 -34.29 -3.70 32.13
C LYS A 25 -32.89 -3.64 32.73
N LEU A 26 -32.77 -3.92 34.03
CA LEU A 26 -31.49 -3.97 34.74
C LEU A 26 -30.54 -5.02 34.14
N LEU A 27 -31.06 -6.21 33.83
CA LEU A 27 -30.28 -7.29 33.21
C LEU A 27 -29.80 -6.91 31.80
N ILE A 28 -30.66 -6.31 30.98
CA ILE A 28 -30.31 -5.83 29.64
C ILE A 28 -29.22 -4.75 29.72
N ASP A 29 -29.36 -3.79 30.63
CA ASP A 29 -28.39 -2.70 30.77
C ASP A 29 -27.04 -3.22 31.28
N LYS A 30 -27.04 -4.16 32.23
CA LYS A 30 -25.82 -4.85 32.67
C LYS A 30 -25.14 -5.58 31.50
N LYS A 31 -25.89 -6.33 30.69
CA LYS A 31 -25.33 -7.06 29.55
C LYS A 31 -24.82 -6.12 28.45
N ARG A 32 -25.50 -5.00 28.20
CA ARG A 32 -25.02 -3.95 27.29
C ARG A 32 -23.71 -3.33 27.78
N LYS A 33 -23.59 -3.07 29.08
CA LYS A 33 -22.34 -2.56 29.68
C LYS A 33 -21.20 -3.56 29.53
N GLU A 34 -21.42 -4.84 29.88
CA GLU A 34 -20.45 -5.93 29.70
C GLU A 34 -20.01 -6.06 28.23
N ALA A 35 -20.96 -5.96 27.28
CA ALA A 35 -20.65 -6.01 25.85
C ALA A 35 -19.80 -4.82 25.39
N LYS A 36 -20.13 -3.59 25.82
CA LYS A 36 -19.33 -2.39 25.52
C LYS A 36 -17.90 -2.51 26.05
N GLU A 37 -17.74 -2.96 27.28
CA GLU A 37 -16.42 -3.16 27.90
C GLU A 37 -15.64 -4.29 27.22
N SER A 38 -16.32 -5.36 26.76
CA SER A 38 -15.68 -6.42 25.99
C SER A 38 -15.20 -5.92 24.63
N MET A 39 -16.01 -5.13 23.91
CA MET A 39 -15.62 -4.55 22.63
C MET A 39 -14.47 -3.56 22.79
N ALA A 40 -14.49 -2.72 23.83
CA ALA A 40 -13.41 -1.79 24.11
C ALA A 40 -12.08 -2.51 24.37
N ARG A 41 -12.10 -3.64 25.09
CA ARG A 41 -10.91 -4.47 25.29
C ARG A 41 -10.41 -5.12 24.01
N GLU A 42 -11.32 -5.62 23.17
CA GLU A 42 -10.96 -6.22 21.87
C GLU A 42 -10.32 -5.17 20.94
N VAL A 43 -10.94 -3.99 20.80
CA VAL A 43 -10.38 -2.86 20.03
C VAL A 43 -9.01 -2.45 20.56
N LYS A 44 -8.87 -2.31 21.89
CA LYS A 44 -7.58 -1.98 22.50
C LYS A 44 -6.52 -3.04 22.19
N TYR A 45 -6.84 -4.32 22.34
CA TYR A 45 -5.91 -5.41 22.05
C TYR A 45 -5.41 -5.40 20.60
N TRP A 46 -6.32 -5.19 19.64
CA TRP A 46 -5.95 -5.08 18.22
C TRP A 46 -5.09 -3.85 17.94
N ASN A 47 -5.39 -2.71 18.57
CA ASN A 47 -4.56 -1.51 18.44
C ASN A 47 -3.15 -1.75 19.01
N ASP A 48 -3.05 -2.27 20.23
CA ASP A 48 -1.76 -2.54 20.90
C ASP A 48 -0.92 -3.51 20.04
N MET A 49 -1.52 -4.59 19.54
CA MET A 49 -0.84 -5.57 18.68
C MET A 49 -0.37 -4.95 17.36
N PHE A 50 -1.19 -4.12 16.71
CA PHE A 50 -0.81 -3.42 15.49
C PHE A 50 0.38 -2.47 15.74
N TYR A 51 0.40 -1.74 16.86
CA TYR A 51 1.52 -0.87 17.22
C TYR A 51 2.81 -1.66 17.52
N GLU A 52 2.72 -2.82 18.17
CA GLU A 52 3.88 -3.69 18.41
C GLU A 52 4.49 -4.21 17.11
N GLU A 53 3.66 -4.68 16.18
CA GLU A 53 4.08 -5.16 14.86
C GLU A 53 4.78 -4.04 14.06
N GLN A 54 4.16 -2.86 14.01
CA GLN A 54 4.73 -1.66 13.37
C GLN A 54 6.09 -1.26 13.96
N ALA A 55 6.24 -1.34 15.28
CA ALA A 55 7.50 -1.04 15.96
C ALA A 55 8.60 -2.07 15.65
N GLU A 56 8.26 -3.36 15.53
CA GLU A 56 9.20 -4.40 15.12
C GLU A 56 9.66 -4.20 13.68
N TYR A 57 8.74 -3.89 12.76
CA TYR A 57 9.07 -3.53 11.38
C TYR A 57 9.96 -2.30 11.27
N LYS A 58 9.69 -1.26 12.07
CA LYS A 58 10.55 -0.07 12.16
C LYS A 58 11.96 -0.45 12.60
N LYS A 59 12.07 -1.28 13.64
CA LYS A 59 13.36 -1.74 14.17
C LYS A 59 14.13 -2.55 13.12
N ASP A 60 13.47 -3.46 12.43
CA ASP A 60 14.09 -4.28 11.38
C ASP A 60 14.53 -3.45 10.18
N SER A 61 13.73 -2.45 9.80
CA SER A 61 14.04 -1.50 8.74
C SER A 61 15.24 -0.61 9.08
N LEU A 62 15.25 -0.01 10.29
CA LEU A 62 16.37 0.81 10.77
C LEU A 62 17.65 -0.01 10.91
N ARG A 63 17.51 -1.26 11.37
CA ARG A 63 18.63 -2.20 11.42
C ARG A 63 19.17 -2.50 10.02
N ALA A 64 18.28 -2.77 9.05
CA ALA A 64 18.67 -3.01 7.66
C ALA A 64 19.43 -1.81 7.08
N ILE A 65 18.97 -0.58 7.34
CA ILE A 65 19.69 0.64 6.96
C ILE A 65 21.09 0.65 7.58
N SER A 66 21.20 0.47 8.91
CA SER A 66 22.48 0.52 9.62
C SER A 66 23.48 -0.60 9.25
N GLU A 67 22.98 -1.76 8.82
CA GLU A 67 23.80 -2.88 8.35
C GLU A 67 24.32 -2.60 6.94
N ASN A 68 23.54 -1.96 6.08
CA ASN A 68 23.96 -1.62 4.71
C ASN A 68 24.88 -0.41 4.64
N GLU A 69 24.73 0.56 5.54
CA GLU A 69 25.74 1.61 5.74
C GLU A 69 27.12 1.02 6.06
N LYS A 70 27.20 -0.15 6.73
CA LYS A 70 28.46 -0.84 7.00
C LYS A 70 28.99 -1.61 5.80
N GLU A 71 28.10 -2.07 4.92
CA GLU A 71 28.44 -2.82 3.71
C GLU A 71 28.67 -1.90 2.49
N ASN A 72 28.47 -0.58 2.62
CA ASN A 72 28.49 0.40 1.53
C ASN A 72 27.54 0.05 0.37
N GLU A 73 26.44 -0.65 0.64
CA GLU A 73 25.39 -0.88 -0.35
C GLU A 73 24.44 0.32 -0.39
N ALA A 74 24.10 0.81 -1.58
CA ALA A 74 23.22 1.96 -1.75
C ALA A 74 21.78 1.59 -1.35
N ILE A 75 21.22 2.34 -0.41
CA ILE A 75 19.81 2.23 -0.05
C ILE A 75 19.03 3.12 -1.01
N GLU A 76 18.30 2.49 -1.93
CA GLU A 76 17.41 3.22 -2.82
C GLU A 76 16.31 3.89 -2.01
N THR A 77 16.32 5.22 -1.95
CA THR A 77 15.41 6.03 -1.14
C THR A 77 14.87 7.19 -1.96
N VAL A 78 13.56 7.42 -1.87
CA VAL A 78 12.88 8.59 -2.42
C VAL A 78 12.08 9.29 -1.32
N LEU A 79 11.91 10.61 -1.45
CA LEU A 79 11.16 11.44 -0.51
C LEU A 79 9.87 11.92 -1.18
N GLY A 80 8.74 11.94 -0.47
CA GLY A 80 7.47 12.45 -0.98
C GLY A 80 6.32 12.45 0.04
N ASP A 81 5.22 13.17 -0.23
CA ASP A 81 3.97 13.14 0.57
C ASP A 81 3.06 12.00 0.10
N TYR A 82 3.46 10.77 0.38
CA TYR A 82 2.85 9.55 -0.12
C TYR A 82 1.46 9.30 0.48
N ASN A 83 1.12 9.84 1.65
CA ASN A 83 -0.21 9.63 2.24
C ASN A 83 -1.17 10.83 2.09
N GLY A 84 -0.70 11.96 1.54
CA GLY A 84 -1.46 13.18 1.31
C GLY A 84 -1.81 13.93 2.60
N ASP A 85 -1.01 13.80 3.65
CA ASP A 85 -1.20 14.49 4.93
C ASP A 85 -0.46 15.84 5.01
N GLY A 86 0.28 16.20 3.95
CA GLY A 86 1.02 17.45 3.84
C GLY A 86 2.44 17.37 4.41
N LYS A 87 2.91 16.19 4.82
CA LYS A 87 4.28 15.98 5.30
C LYS A 87 5.10 15.19 4.29
N THR A 88 6.41 15.21 4.48
CA THR A 88 7.33 14.45 3.64
C THR A 88 7.73 13.16 4.33
N GLU A 89 7.54 12.07 3.60
CA GLU A 89 7.91 10.73 3.96
C GLU A 89 9.15 10.25 3.21
N SER A 90 9.80 9.24 3.77
CA SER A 90 10.80 8.45 3.05
C SER A 90 10.20 7.11 2.63
N ALA A 91 10.37 6.75 1.35
CA ALA A 91 10.16 5.40 0.85
C ALA A 91 11.50 4.80 0.42
N PHE A 92 11.75 3.54 0.76
CA PHE A 92 13.00 2.87 0.39
C PHE A 92 12.77 1.37 0.17
N ILE A 93 13.65 0.76 -0.63
CA ILE A 93 13.69 -0.70 -0.80
C ILE A 93 14.63 -1.25 0.27
N SER A 94 14.06 -1.99 1.22
CA SER A 94 14.81 -2.62 2.30
C SER A 94 15.83 -3.60 1.72
N PRO A 95 17.13 -3.35 1.92
CA PRO A 95 18.20 -4.19 1.35
C PRO A 95 18.21 -5.62 1.92
N LYS A 96 17.71 -5.83 3.14
CA LYS A 96 17.72 -7.14 3.82
C LYS A 96 16.66 -8.10 3.29
N ASN A 97 15.47 -7.59 3.02
CA ASN A 97 14.31 -8.43 2.73
C ASN A 97 13.60 -8.09 1.42
N GLY A 98 13.98 -6.99 0.76
CA GLY A 98 13.40 -6.57 -0.51
C GLY A 98 12.14 -5.73 -0.40
N TYR A 99 11.65 -5.46 0.81
CA TYR A 99 10.37 -4.78 0.96
C TYR A 99 10.45 -3.28 0.69
N ILE A 100 9.44 -2.73 0.03
CA ILE A 100 9.24 -1.28 0.00
C ILE A 100 8.61 -0.86 1.32
N THR A 101 9.26 0.07 2.02
CA THR A 101 8.81 0.59 3.31
C THR A 101 8.65 2.11 3.26
N PHE A 102 7.53 2.61 3.79
CA PHE A 102 7.27 4.05 3.98
C PHE A 102 7.44 4.46 5.43
N PHE A 103 7.97 5.66 5.66
CA PHE A 103 7.97 6.32 6.97
C PHE A 103 7.11 7.59 6.92
N PRO A 104 5.82 7.53 7.33
CA PRO A 104 4.85 8.64 7.34
C PRO A 104 5.22 9.82 8.24
N ASP A 105 6.30 9.73 9.02
CA ASP A 105 6.73 10.75 9.98
C ASP A 105 8.05 10.30 10.67
N ASN A 106 8.73 11.22 11.37
CA ASN A 106 9.76 10.87 12.37
C ASN A 106 9.24 9.97 13.53
N LEU A 107 7.91 9.83 13.66
CA LEU A 107 7.25 8.92 14.59
C LEU A 107 7.29 7.45 14.10
N GLY A 108 7.47 7.22 12.80
CA GLY A 108 7.88 5.94 12.20
C GLY A 108 6.85 4.82 12.23
N ASN A 109 5.67 5.03 11.64
CA ASN A 109 4.90 3.89 11.16
C ASN A 109 5.62 3.29 9.93
N VAL A 110 5.49 2.00 9.68
CA VAL A 110 6.06 1.28 8.55
C VAL A 110 4.94 0.65 7.75
N THR A 111 4.81 1.05 6.49
CA THR A 111 3.91 0.35 5.56
C THR A 111 4.76 -0.47 4.58
N GLU A 112 4.57 -1.80 4.58
CA GLU A 112 5.22 -2.75 3.70
C GLU A 112 4.36 -3.03 2.45
N LEU A 113 4.92 -2.88 1.25
CA LEU A 113 4.13 -3.03 0.00
C LEU A 113 4.48 -4.24 -0.88
N GLY A 114 5.58 -4.95 -0.63
CA GLY A 114 5.94 -6.15 -1.40
C GLY A 114 7.43 -6.37 -1.57
N LYS A 115 7.81 -7.62 -1.84
CA LYS A 115 9.20 -8.10 -1.87
C LYS A 115 9.84 -7.95 -3.25
N LEU A 116 10.97 -7.28 -3.31
CA LEU A 116 11.78 -7.01 -4.50
C LEU A 116 13.21 -7.55 -4.35
N ASP A 117 13.98 -7.54 -5.44
CA ASP A 117 15.44 -7.65 -5.36
C ASP A 117 16.03 -6.23 -5.25
N PRO A 118 16.62 -5.84 -4.10
CA PRO A 118 17.17 -4.50 -3.89
C PRO A 118 18.26 -4.13 -4.89
N LYS A 119 19.00 -5.11 -5.42
CA LYS A 119 20.12 -4.85 -6.35
C LYS A 119 19.65 -4.63 -7.79
N LYS A 120 18.40 -4.99 -8.08
CA LYS A 120 17.79 -4.89 -9.40
C LYS A 120 16.62 -3.93 -9.46
N SER A 121 16.33 -3.23 -8.36
CA SER A 121 15.14 -2.40 -8.26
C SER A 121 15.49 -0.95 -7.94
N LYS A 122 14.68 -0.02 -8.44
CA LYS A 122 14.81 1.42 -8.21
C LYS A 122 13.47 2.04 -7.87
N LEU A 123 13.48 3.10 -7.07
CA LEU A 123 12.31 3.88 -6.72
C LEU A 123 12.36 5.22 -7.45
N ILE A 124 11.21 5.63 -7.95
CA ILE A 124 11.04 6.91 -8.66
C ILE A 124 9.88 7.62 -7.99
N ASN A 125 10.07 8.85 -7.53
CA ASN A 125 8.96 9.72 -7.14
C ASN A 125 8.35 10.32 -8.42
N GLU A 126 7.06 10.10 -8.64
CA GLU A 126 6.32 10.55 -9.82
C GLU A 126 5.58 11.88 -9.57
N GLY A 127 5.59 12.36 -8.33
CA GLY A 127 4.76 13.44 -7.84
C GLY A 127 3.29 13.06 -7.79
N ASP A 128 2.42 14.03 -7.52
CA ASP A 128 0.97 13.83 -7.52
C ASP A 128 0.43 13.71 -8.96
N LEU A 129 0.34 12.49 -9.51
CA LEU A 129 -0.13 12.23 -10.86
C LEU A 129 -1.64 12.42 -10.99
N ASN A 130 -2.40 12.15 -9.92
CA ASN A 130 -3.87 12.07 -9.96
C ASN A 130 -4.62 13.31 -9.42
N ASN A 131 -3.91 14.27 -8.81
CA ASN A 131 -4.41 15.46 -8.08
C ASN A 131 -5.23 15.14 -6.83
N ASP A 132 -4.93 14.07 -6.12
CA ASP A 132 -5.61 13.77 -4.85
C ASP A 132 -4.91 14.37 -3.62
N GLY A 133 -3.76 15.02 -3.83
CA GLY A 133 -2.95 15.66 -2.79
C GLY A 133 -1.91 14.74 -2.16
N ALA A 134 -1.85 13.46 -2.53
CA ALA A 134 -0.73 12.58 -2.25
C ALA A 134 0.18 12.45 -3.48
N GLU A 135 1.46 12.23 -3.24
CA GLU A 135 2.43 11.91 -4.28
C GLU A 135 2.42 10.41 -4.61
N ASP A 136 2.69 10.11 -5.87
CA ASP A 136 2.74 8.77 -6.43
C ASP A 136 4.19 8.33 -6.64
N PHE A 137 4.41 7.03 -6.84
CA PHE A 137 5.75 6.52 -7.10
C PHE A 137 5.74 5.35 -8.08
N SER A 138 6.89 5.11 -8.70
CA SER A 138 7.13 3.92 -9.51
C SER A 138 8.26 3.06 -8.94
N VAL A 139 8.18 1.77 -9.23
CA VAL A 139 9.22 0.78 -8.97
C VAL A 139 9.69 0.24 -10.29
N TYR A 140 10.94 0.53 -10.64
CA TYR A 140 11.64 -0.18 -11.70
C TYR A 140 12.22 -1.48 -11.15
N THR A 141 12.12 -2.58 -11.90
CA THR A 141 12.76 -3.85 -11.59
C THR A 141 13.36 -4.46 -12.85
N ASP A 142 14.66 -4.77 -12.82
CA ASP A 142 15.34 -5.56 -13.84
C ASP A 142 15.17 -7.06 -13.58
N LEU A 143 14.46 -7.74 -14.47
CA LEU A 143 14.23 -9.19 -14.44
C LEU A 143 15.14 -9.90 -15.45
N ASP A 144 16.45 -9.67 -15.35
CA ASP A 144 17.48 -10.33 -16.14
C ASP A 144 17.22 -10.22 -17.65
N SER A 145 17.30 -8.98 -18.16
CA SER A 145 17.02 -8.55 -19.54
C SER A 145 15.58 -8.16 -19.85
N LEU A 146 14.67 -8.18 -18.86
CA LEU A 146 13.33 -7.64 -19.00
C LEU A 146 13.05 -6.64 -17.88
N GLY A 147 13.06 -5.35 -18.21
CA GLY A 147 12.73 -4.31 -17.25
C GLY A 147 11.22 -4.16 -17.07
N THR A 148 10.76 -3.93 -15.85
CA THR A 148 9.37 -3.53 -15.57
C THR A 148 9.36 -2.22 -14.78
N LEU A 149 8.40 -1.34 -15.06
CA LEU A 149 8.11 -0.15 -14.28
C LEU A 149 6.66 -0.25 -13.78
N ASN A 150 6.48 -0.41 -12.47
CA ASN A 150 5.16 -0.48 -11.85
C ASN A 150 4.90 0.84 -11.13
N THR A 151 3.89 1.60 -11.56
CA THR A 151 3.48 2.85 -10.94
C THR A 151 2.33 2.60 -9.99
N PHE A 152 2.49 3.11 -8.77
CA PHE A 152 1.53 3.07 -7.68
C PHE A 152 0.95 4.47 -7.56
N ILE A 153 -0.32 4.60 -7.96
CA ILE A 153 -1.07 5.84 -7.75
C ILE A 153 -1.81 5.70 -6.42
N TYR A 154 -1.63 6.66 -5.52
CA TYR A 154 -2.29 6.66 -4.23
C TYR A 154 -3.81 6.72 -4.40
N ASN A 155 -4.50 6.04 -3.49
CA ASN A 155 -5.95 6.08 -3.40
C ASN A 155 -6.33 5.78 -1.96
N ARG A 156 -7.07 6.69 -1.31
CA ARG A 156 -7.43 6.55 0.11
C ARG A 156 -8.24 5.29 0.41
N ASP A 157 -9.07 4.83 -0.52
CA ASP A 157 -9.92 3.64 -0.34
C ASP A 157 -9.14 2.33 -0.57
N MET A 158 -8.13 2.36 -1.45
CA MET A 158 -7.30 1.23 -1.83
C MET A 158 -5.86 1.68 -2.04
N PRO A 159 -5.13 2.01 -0.97
CA PRO A 159 -3.80 2.57 -1.11
C PRO A 159 -2.85 1.52 -1.68
N TRP A 160 -1.89 1.98 -2.46
CA TRP A 160 -0.73 1.18 -2.85
C TRP A 160 -1.03 -0.02 -3.75
N ARG A 161 -1.89 0.19 -4.74
CA ARG A 161 -2.11 -0.74 -5.85
C ARG A 161 -1.34 -0.30 -7.09
N VAL A 162 -0.78 -1.26 -7.81
CA VAL A 162 -0.19 -1.02 -9.13
C VAL A 162 -1.30 -0.53 -10.05
N SER A 163 -1.19 0.72 -10.48
CA SER A 163 -2.15 1.38 -11.35
C SER A 163 -1.71 1.36 -12.80
N LEU A 164 -0.39 1.39 -13.05
CA LEU A 164 0.21 1.28 -14.37
C LEU A 164 1.40 0.31 -14.31
N ARG A 165 1.53 -0.51 -15.34
CA ARG A 165 2.71 -1.35 -15.56
C ARG A 165 3.22 -1.12 -16.98
N ILE A 166 4.52 -0.81 -17.09
CA ILE A 166 5.24 -0.71 -18.35
C ILE A 166 6.25 -1.86 -18.38
N ILE A 167 6.26 -2.64 -19.46
CA ILE A 167 7.27 -3.64 -19.73
C ILE A 167 8.23 -3.03 -20.76
N LEU A 168 9.50 -2.94 -20.39
CA LEU A 168 10.56 -2.42 -21.25
C LEU A 168 10.98 -3.48 -22.25
N LYS A 169 11.56 -3.05 -23.37
CA LYS A 169 12.03 -4.00 -24.38
C LYS A 169 13.12 -4.88 -23.81
N LYS A 170 13.16 -6.11 -24.31
CA LYS A 170 14.19 -7.06 -23.89
C LYS A 170 15.59 -6.50 -24.18
N GLY A 171 16.43 -6.41 -23.15
CA GLY A 171 17.79 -5.88 -23.23
C GLY A 171 17.87 -4.36 -23.39
N GLU A 172 16.75 -3.63 -23.26
CA GLU A 172 16.75 -2.18 -23.19
C GLU A 172 17.54 -1.73 -21.97
N LYS A 173 18.51 -0.84 -22.19
CA LYS A 173 19.23 -0.18 -21.11
C LYS A 173 18.48 1.11 -20.81
N VAL A 174 18.06 1.26 -19.56
CA VAL A 174 17.42 2.46 -19.04
C VAL A 174 18.24 3.03 -17.90
N ASP A 175 18.49 4.33 -17.94
CA ASP A 175 19.07 5.07 -16.83
C ASP A 175 17.96 5.78 -16.02
N ASN A 176 18.35 6.51 -14.97
CA ASN A 176 17.38 7.18 -14.10
C ASN A 176 16.62 8.29 -14.83
N GLU A 177 17.31 9.05 -15.68
CA GLU A 177 16.70 10.16 -16.43
C GLU A 177 15.67 9.62 -17.44
N ASP A 178 15.94 8.46 -18.05
CA ASP A 178 14.97 7.77 -18.90
C ASP A 178 13.76 7.29 -18.10
N LEU A 179 13.97 6.71 -16.92
CA LEU A 179 12.89 6.20 -16.06
C LEU A 179 11.94 7.32 -15.60
N GLU A 180 12.48 8.46 -15.15
CA GLU A 180 11.71 9.64 -14.74
C GLU A 180 10.85 10.25 -15.87
N LYS A 181 11.14 9.93 -17.14
CA LYS A 181 10.37 10.38 -18.30
C LYS A 181 9.38 9.34 -18.79
N ARG A 182 9.37 8.12 -18.22
CA ARG A 182 8.47 7.04 -18.66
C ARG A 182 7.04 7.26 -18.26
N VAL A 183 6.82 7.93 -17.13
CA VAL A 183 5.52 8.32 -16.60
C VAL A 183 5.64 9.78 -16.18
N PHE A 184 4.71 10.61 -16.60
CA PHE A 184 4.71 12.01 -16.19
C PHE A 184 3.34 12.65 -16.36
N LYS A 185 3.10 13.71 -15.59
CA LYS A 185 1.90 14.53 -15.68
C LYS A 185 2.15 15.78 -16.51
N LYS A 186 1.24 16.09 -17.42
CA LYS A 186 1.24 17.35 -18.18
C LYS A 186 -0.18 17.79 -18.48
N ASN A 187 -0.51 19.06 -18.29
CA ASN A 187 -1.84 19.62 -18.57
C ASN A 187 -2.99 18.81 -17.93
N ASN A 188 -2.78 18.34 -16.70
CA ASN A 188 -3.75 17.52 -15.96
C ASN A 188 -4.07 16.14 -16.57
N GLU A 189 -3.16 15.61 -17.40
CA GLU A 189 -3.25 14.27 -17.97
C GLU A 189 -1.96 13.50 -17.67
N ILE A 190 -2.09 12.18 -17.51
CA ILE A 190 -0.95 11.27 -17.30
C ILE A 190 -0.51 10.76 -18.67
N TYR A 191 0.78 10.85 -18.91
CA TYR A 191 1.47 10.38 -20.10
C TYR A 191 2.38 9.22 -19.71
N TYR A 192 2.39 8.17 -20.52
CA TYR A 192 3.33 7.08 -20.35
C TYR A 192 3.74 6.44 -21.67
N TYR A 193 4.94 5.86 -21.71
CA TYR A 193 5.44 5.13 -22.87
C TYR A 193 5.01 3.67 -22.80
N GLU A 194 4.19 3.23 -23.74
CA GLU A 194 3.83 1.82 -23.88
C GLU A 194 4.84 1.14 -24.80
N ASP A 195 5.52 0.10 -24.29
CA ASP A 195 6.31 -0.85 -25.07
C ASP A 195 5.74 -2.27 -24.94
N GLU A 196 6.04 -3.12 -25.92
CA GLU A 196 5.40 -4.40 -26.26
C GLU A 196 5.24 -5.40 -25.09
N HIS A 197 4.28 -5.19 -24.20
CA HIS A 197 3.45 -6.20 -23.52
C HIS A 197 2.63 -5.51 -22.42
N ILE A 198 1.58 -4.81 -22.83
CA ILE A 198 0.43 -4.63 -21.96
C ILE A 198 -0.31 -5.96 -21.95
N GLU A 199 -0.08 -6.80 -20.92
CA GLU A 199 -1.16 -7.63 -20.41
C GLU A 199 -2.17 -6.70 -19.71
N ASP A 200 -2.89 -5.90 -20.51
CA ASP A 200 -4.28 -5.61 -20.20
C ASP A 200 -4.94 -6.96 -20.41
N ILE A 201 -5.21 -7.64 -19.32
CA ILE A 201 -5.91 -8.94 -19.30
C ILE A 201 -7.31 -8.88 -19.97
N TYR A 202 -7.74 -7.71 -20.50
CA TYR A 202 -9.01 -7.52 -21.17
C TYR A 202 -9.01 -6.64 -22.45
N LEU A 203 -7.89 -6.31 -23.08
CA LEU A 203 -7.91 -5.74 -24.44
C LEU A 203 -7.61 -6.81 -25.50
N GLN A 204 -8.52 -6.93 -26.47
CA GLN A 204 -8.51 -7.99 -27.48
C GLN A 204 -7.20 -8.02 -28.28
N LYS A 205 -6.69 -9.25 -28.47
CA LYS A 205 -5.61 -9.62 -29.38
C LYS A 205 -5.93 -9.15 -30.80
N ASP A 206 -5.31 -8.06 -31.24
CA ASP A 206 -4.71 -7.90 -32.58
C ASP A 206 -4.44 -6.43 -32.87
N THR A 207 -3.35 -5.90 -32.35
CA THR A 207 -2.89 -4.58 -32.78
C THR A 207 -1.38 -4.48 -32.70
N LYS A 208 -0.75 -4.66 -33.87
CA LYS A 208 0.69 -4.53 -34.13
C LYS A 208 1.10 -3.04 -34.07
N TYR A 209 1.63 -2.53 -32.95
CA TYR A 209 2.09 -1.13 -32.89
C TYR A 209 3.35 -0.89 -32.04
N LYS A 210 4.08 0.13 -32.51
CA LYS A 210 5.41 0.64 -32.16
C LYS A 210 5.37 1.59 -30.95
N ASN A 211 6.48 1.75 -30.23
CA ASN A 211 6.77 2.75 -29.17
C ASN A 211 5.93 4.02 -29.33
N LYS A 212 4.83 4.11 -28.58
CA LYS A 212 3.88 5.21 -28.68
C LYS A 212 3.73 5.86 -27.32
N LEU A 213 3.84 7.18 -27.29
CA LEU A 213 3.43 7.97 -26.14
C LEU A 213 1.91 7.87 -26.02
N ILE A 214 1.45 7.26 -24.93
CA ILE A 214 0.03 7.13 -24.60
C ILE A 214 -0.34 8.25 -23.63
N ARG A 215 -1.53 8.80 -23.83
CA ARG A 215 -2.18 9.72 -22.89
C ARG A 215 -3.41 9.04 -22.33
N LYS A 216 -3.60 9.06 -21.01
CA LYS A 216 -4.81 8.54 -20.37
C LYS A 216 -5.34 9.56 -19.37
N LYS A 217 -6.66 9.73 -19.35
CA LYS A 217 -7.30 10.62 -18.39
C LYS A 217 -7.39 9.90 -17.04
N ILE A 218 -7.05 10.62 -15.97
CA ILE A 218 -6.95 10.10 -14.59
C ILE A 218 -8.22 9.32 -14.17
N LYS A 219 -9.41 9.84 -14.51
CA LYS A 219 -10.71 9.23 -14.22
C LYS A 219 -10.92 7.81 -14.80
N ASP A 220 -10.08 7.39 -15.74
CA ASP A 220 -10.17 6.09 -16.40
C ASP A 220 -9.23 5.05 -15.75
N TYR A 221 -8.45 5.42 -14.72
CA TYR A 221 -7.76 4.48 -13.85
C TYR A 221 -8.73 3.99 -12.77
N LYS A 222 -9.35 2.83 -13.01
CA LYS A 222 -9.97 2.06 -11.93
C LYS A 222 -8.88 1.23 -11.27
N SER A 223 -8.80 1.31 -9.93
CA SER A 223 -7.96 0.40 -9.13
C SER A 223 -8.21 -1.03 -9.59
N ILE A 224 -7.15 -1.74 -9.94
CA ILE A 224 -7.18 -3.17 -10.14
C ILE A 224 -6.89 -3.74 -8.75
N TYR A 225 -7.83 -4.53 -8.21
CA TYR A 225 -7.90 -5.17 -6.86
C TYR A 225 -8.69 -4.43 -5.78
#